data_AF-A0A7W1ULL0-F1
#
_entry.id   AF-A0A7W1ULL0-F1
#
_cell.length_a   1.000
_cell.length_b   1.000
_cell.length_c   1.000
_cell.angle_alpha   90.00
_cell.angle_beta   90.00
_cell.angle_gamma   90.00
#
_symmetry.space_group_name_H-M   'P 1'
#
loop_
_entity.id
_entity.type
_entity.pdbx_description
1 polymer ?
#
loop_
_entity_poly.entity_id
_entity_poly.type
_entity_poly.pdbx_seq_one_letter_code
_entity_poly.pdbx_strand_id
1 'polypeptide(L)'
;MVENTPTELLLPAAMEASLGRLRDANRAFARRYPGESARRQPVHTVYGGAQLFRSDSTAKIGGVARRAVQEYAPDADVFAEALGLADGALAEAIYTRVTEKLAREPVEDFRIDFEDGYGNRPDAEEDGHAAAVAREVARGMEAGTLPPFLGIRIKPLNEELRERSVRTLKLFLAALLERTGGTLP
;
A
#
# COMPACT_ATOMS: atom_id res chain seq x y z
N MET A 1 -2.69 31.21 57.99
CA MET A 1 -1.99 30.77 56.76
C MET A 1 -1.93 29.26 56.83
N VAL A 2 -2.73 28.56 56.03
CA VAL A 2 -2.70 27.09 55.95
C VAL A 2 -1.82 26.77 54.76
N GLU A 3 -0.62 26.25 55.03
CA GLU A 3 0.28 25.74 53.99
C GLU A 3 -0.38 24.51 53.36
N ASN A 4 -0.66 24.63 52.06
CA ASN A 4 -1.24 23.56 51.27
C ASN A 4 -0.07 22.73 50.70
N THR A 5 0.44 21.78 51.47
CA THR A 5 1.45 20.84 51.01
C THR A 5 0.79 19.89 49.99
N PRO A 6 1.26 19.81 48.74
CA PRO A 6 0.65 18.92 47.76
C PRO A 6 0.85 17.47 48.21
N THR A 7 -0.26 16.79 48.50
CA THR A 7 -0.28 15.35 48.74
C THR A 7 0.29 14.66 47.51
N GLU A 8 1.45 14.01 47.62
CA GLU A 8 1.94 13.12 46.57
C GLU A 8 0.86 12.08 46.25
N LEU A 9 0.22 12.21 45.09
CA LEU A 9 -0.65 11.18 44.56
C LEU A 9 0.24 9.98 44.18
N LEU A 10 0.49 9.10 45.14
CA LEU A 10 1.07 7.79 44.88
C LEU A 10 0.10 7.01 43.99
N LEU A 11 0.61 6.50 42.85
CA LEU A 11 -0.17 5.62 41.98
C LEU A 11 -0.60 4.39 42.80
N PRO A 12 -1.89 4.05 42.85
CA PRO A 12 -2.35 2.82 43.48
C PRO A 12 -1.60 1.61 42.89
N ALA A 13 -1.28 0.60 43.69
CA ALA A 13 -0.51 -0.58 43.25
C ALA A 13 -1.11 -1.29 42.02
N ALA A 14 -2.44 -1.25 41.85
CA ALA A 14 -3.13 -1.75 40.67
C ALA A 14 -2.80 -0.98 39.39
N MET A 15 -2.54 0.33 39.50
CA MET A 15 -2.10 1.18 38.41
C MET A 15 -0.63 0.92 38.08
N GLU A 16 0.22 0.75 39.07
CA GLU A 16 1.64 0.37 38.88
C GLU A 16 1.78 -0.97 38.12
N ALA A 17 0.99 -1.98 38.52
CA ALA A 17 0.95 -3.26 37.82
C ALA A 17 0.48 -3.14 36.36
N SER A 18 -0.49 -2.25 36.09
CA SER A 18 -1.02 -2.00 34.75
C SER A 18 0.00 -1.26 33.87
N LEU A 19 0.71 -0.28 34.42
CA LEU A 19 1.82 0.41 33.76
C LEU A 19 2.99 -0.53 33.47
N GLY A 20 3.27 -1.49 34.37
CA GLY A 20 4.23 -2.55 34.14
C GLY A 20 3.91 -3.40 32.89
N ARG A 21 2.68 -3.92 32.79
CA ARG A 21 2.23 -4.68 31.61
C ARG A 21 2.25 -3.84 30.34
N LEU A 22 1.80 -2.59 30.41
CA LEU A 22 1.82 -1.67 29.27
C LEU A 22 3.25 -1.41 28.80
N ARG A 23 4.21 -1.21 29.71
CA ARG A 23 5.63 -1.03 29.39
C ARG A 23 6.19 -2.24 28.65
N ASP A 24 5.87 -3.45 29.10
CA ASP A 24 6.37 -4.67 28.47
C ASP A 24 5.76 -4.87 27.07
N ALA A 25 4.47 -4.59 26.90
CA ALA A 25 3.80 -4.59 25.60
C ALA A 25 4.42 -3.54 24.65
N ASN A 26 4.63 -2.31 25.12
CA ASN A 26 5.25 -1.24 24.34
C ASN A 26 6.68 -1.59 23.94
N ARG A 27 7.47 -2.19 24.84
CA ARG A 27 8.83 -2.66 24.52
C ARG A 27 8.82 -3.80 23.50
N ALA A 28 7.87 -4.73 23.60
CA ALA A 28 7.72 -5.80 22.62
C ALA A 28 7.34 -5.24 21.24
N PHE A 29 6.41 -4.28 21.20
CA PHE A 29 6.04 -3.56 20.00
C PHE A 29 7.24 -2.81 19.39
N ALA A 30 7.95 -2.01 20.18
CA ALA A 30 9.11 -1.24 19.72
C ALA A 30 10.26 -2.11 19.20
N ARG A 31 10.47 -3.30 19.77
CA ARG A 31 11.45 -4.27 19.23
C ARG A 31 11.05 -4.81 17.86
N ARG A 32 9.75 -4.98 17.60
CA ARG A 32 9.24 -5.51 16.33
C ARG A 32 9.05 -4.42 15.27
N TYR A 33 8.83 -3.17 15.71
CA TYR A 33 8.64 -1.99 14.88
C TYR A 33 9.56 -0.86 15.38
N PRO A 34 10.87 -0.92 15.08
CA PRO A 34 11.87 0.00 15.61
C PRO A 34 11.79 1.44 15.06
N GLY A 35 10.77 1.76 14.27
CA GLY A 35 10.61 3.02 13.57
C GLY A 35 10.70 2.85 12.06
N GLU A 36 10.85 3.97 11.36
CA GLU A 36 10.94 3.99 9.90
C GLU A 36 12.22 3.32 9.41
N SER A 37 12.07 2.56 8.32
CA SER A 37 13.20 1.94 7.65
C SER A 37 13.83 2.92 6.66
N ALA A 38 15.16 2.92 6.57
CA ALA A 38 15.87 3.63 5.50
C ALA A 38 15.68 2.97 4.11
N ARG A 39 14.99 1.83 4.03
CA ARG A 39 14.61 1.20 2.76
C ARG A 39 13.63 2.10 2.02
N ARG A 40 13.79 2.17 0.69
CA ARG A 40 12.85 2.86 -0.20
C ARG A 40 11.40 2.50 0.15
N GLN A 41 10.58 3.53 0.31
CA GLN A 41 9.12 3.42 0.41
C GLN A 41 8.50 3.92 -0.91
N PRO A 42 7.33 3.40 -1.31
CA PRO A 42 6.62 3.92 -2.46
C PRO A 42 6.12 5.34 -2.18
N VAL A 43 6.37 6.27 -3.10
CA VAL A 43 5.79 7.63 -3.04
C VAL A 43 4.32 7.62 -3.49
N HIS A 44 3.95 6.69 -4.37
CA HIS A 44 2.60 6.55 -4.91
C HIS A 44 2.08 5.10 -4.79
N THR A 45 0.94 4.95 -4.10
CA THR A 45 0.21 3.69 -3.97
C THR A 45 -1.15 3.79 -4.65
N VAL A 46 -1.48 2.82 -5.49
CA VAL A 46 -2.80 2.67 -6.15
C VAL A 46 -3.53 1.48 -5.56
N TYR A 47 -4.80 1.67 -5.19
CA TYR A 47 -5.72 0.57 -4.90
C TYR A 47 -6.60 0.33 -6.11
N GLY A 48 -6.70 -0.92 -6.56
CA GLY A 48 -7.55 -1.31 -7.68
C GLY A 48 -8.30 -2.59 -7.39
N GLY A 49 -9.62 -2.59 -7.67
CA GLY A 49 -10.49 -3.75 -7.44
C GLY A 49 -9.94 -5.01 -8.10
N ALA A 50 -9.91 -6.10 -7.35
CA ALA A 50 -9.28 -7.36 -7.74
C ALA A 50 -9.77 -7.89 -9.09
N GLN A 51 -11.06 -7.76 -9.40
CA GLN A 51 -11.68 -8.17 -10.67
C GLN A 51 -11.07 -7.48 -11.90
N LEU A 52 -10.49 -6.29 -11.71
CA LEU A 52 -9.93 -5.46 -12.77
C LEU A 52 -8.41 -5.63 -12.93
N PHE A 53 -7.74 -6.21 -11.93
CA PHE A 53 -6.29 -6.38 -11.98
C PHE A 53 -5.88 -7.28 -13.15
N ARG A 54 -4.88 -6.85 -13.90
CA ARG A 54 -4.23 -7.58 -14.98
C ARG A 54 -2.72 -7.38 -14.86
N SER A 55 -1.94 -8.27 -15.46
CA SER A 55 -0.47 -8.19 -15.42
C SER A 55 0.09 -6.86 -15.98
N ASP A 56 -0.69 -6.16 -16.82
CA ASP A 56 -0.32 -4.91 -17.48
C ASP A 56 -1.03 -3.66 -16.91
N SER A 57 -1.72 -3.77 -15.76
CA SER A 57 -2.50 -2.68 -15.16
C SER A 57 -1.67 -1.42 -14.92
N THR A 58 -0.47 -1.54 -14.37
CA THR A 58 0.42 -0.41 -14.07
C THR A 58 0.90 0.31 -15.32
N ALA A 59 1.22 -0.43 -16.39
CA ALA A 59 1.61 0.13 -17.67
C ALA A 59 0.45 0.90 -18.33
N LYS A 60 -0.78 0.37 -18.25
CA LYS A 60 -1.99 1.05 -18.74
C LYS A 60 -2.27 2.35 -17.99
N ILE A 61 -2.22 2.33 -16.65
CA ILE A 61 -2.37 3.52 -15.81
C ILE A 61 -1.28 4.55 -16.16
N GLY A 62 -0.03 4.12 -16.28
CA GLY A 62 1.07 4.99 -16.70
C GLY A 62 0.91 5.58 -18.10
N GLY A 63 0.31 4.83 -19.04
CA GLY A 63 -0.06 5.35 -20.34
C GLY A 63 -1.06 6.50 -20.26
N VAL A 64 -2.08 6.39 -19.39
CA VAL A 64 -3.05 7.48 -19.15
C VAL A 64 -2.37 8.68 -18.51
N ALA A 65 -1.58 8.46 -17.45
CA ALA A 65 -0.87 9.53 -16.73
C ALA A 65 0.09 10.31 -17.64
N ARG A 66 0.86 9.61 -18.48
CA ARG A 66 1.78 10.26 -19.44
C ARG A 66 1.03 11.10 -20.47
N ARG A 67 -0.10 10.63 -21.00
CA ARG A 67 -0.91 11.42 -21.93
C ARG A 67 -1.46 12.68 -21.26
N ALA A 68 -1.92 12.58 -20.02
CA ALA A 68 -2.40 13.74 -19.27
C ALA A 68 -1.29 14.79 -19.06
N VAL A 69 -0.08 14.36 -18.70
CA VAL A 69 1.07 15.28 -18.59
C VAL A 69 1.40 15.90 -19.95
N GLN A 70 1.44 15.11 -21.03
CA GLN A 70 1.71 15.61 -22.38
C GLN A 70 0.67 16.62 -22.88
N GLU A 71 -0.60 16.43 -22.50
CA GLU A 71 -1.70 17.30 -22.93
C GLU A 71 -1.76 18.61 -22.13
N TYR A 72 -1.60 18.53 -20.82
CA TYR A 72 -1.85 19.68 -19.93
C TYR A 72 -0.58 20.34 -19.38
N ALA A 73 0.57 19.69 -19.47
CA ALA A 73 1.86 20.20 -19.01
C ALA A 73 3.00 19.67 -19.91
N PRO A 74 3.02 20.06 -21.20
CA PRO A 74 3.93 19.49 -22.19
C PRO A 74 5.41 19.85 -21.97
N ASP A 75 5.70 20.87 -21.16
CA ASP A 75 7.04 21.35 -20.83
C ASP A 75 7.11 21.83 -19.38
N ALA A 76 8.34 22.15 -18.93
CA ALA A 76 8.60 22.55 -17.55
C ALA A 76 7.96 23.89 -17.17
N ASP A 77 7.78 24.82 -18.11
CA ASP A 77 7.19 26.14 -17.84
C ASP A 77 5.69 26.00 -17.57
N VAL A 78 4.96 25.27 -18.42
CA VAL A 78 3.52 24.99 -18.19
C VAL A 78 3.32 24.13 -16.94
N PHE A 79 4.19 23.15 -16.71
CA PHE A 79 4.17 22.34 -15.49
C PHE A 79 4.43 23.20 -14.24
N ALA A 80 5.36 24.15 -14.30
CA ALA A 80 5.65 25.08 -13.21
C ALA A 80 4.45 25.97 -12.91
N GLU A 81 3.83 26.56 -13.93
CA GLU A 81 2.64 27.40 -13.79
C GLU A 81 1.50 26.62 -13.12
N ALA A 82 1.23 25.40 -13.60
CA ALA A 82 0.18 24.54 -13.05
C ALA A 82 0.39 24.16 -11.57
N LEU A 83 1.66 24.08 -11.12
CA LEU A 83 2.03 23.75 -9.75
C LEU A 83 2.40 24.97 -8.88
N GLY A 84 2.41 26.17 -9.44
CA GLY A 84 2.85 27.39 -8.74
C GLY A 84 4.34 27.40 -8.38
N LEU A 85 5.20 26.79 -9.21
CA LEU A 85 6.65 26.77 -9.01
C LEU A 85 7.29 28.04 -9.61
N ALA A 86 7.92 28.87 -8.78
CA ALA A 86 8.51 30.14 -9.22
C ALA A 86 9.97 30.03 -9.69
N ASP A 87 10.70 28.99 -9.26
CA ASP A 87 12.09 28.78 -9.64
C ASP A 87 12.17 27.88 -10.87
N GLY A 88 12.60 28.44 -12.01
CA GLY A 88 12.67 27.73 -13.28
C GLY A 88 13.66 26.57 -13.28
N ALA A 89 14.78 26.66 -12.57
CA ALA A 89 15.75 25.57 -12.49
C ALA A 89 15.19 24.40 -11.66
N LEU A 90 14.48 24.71 -10.58
CA LEU A 90 13.76 23.71 -9.80
C LEU A 90 12.63 23.07 -10.60
N ALA A 91 11.86 23.86 -11.34
CA ALA A 91 10.76 23.38 -12.17
C ALA A 91 11.23 22.39 -13.23
N GLU A 92 12.27 22.73 -13.99
CA GLU A 92 12.90 21.85 -14.99
C GLU A 92 13.34 20.52 -14.37
N ALA A 93 13.96 20.61 -13.19
CA ALA A 93 14.48 19.47 -12.45
C ALA A 93 13.36 18.57 -11.90
N ILE A 94 12.20 19.13 -11.52
CA ILE A 94 11.03 18.36 -11.09
C ILE A 94 10.33 17.74 -12.30
N TYR A 95 10.08 18.53 -13.34
CA TYR A 95 9.44 18.08 -14.58
C TYR A 95 10.17 16.88 -15.19
N THR A 96 11.50 16.97 -15.32
CA THR A 96 12.34 15.87 -15.79
C THR A 96 12.18 14.62 -14.92
N ARG A 97 12.25 14.77 -13.59
CA ARG A 97 12.10 13.62 -12.66
C ARG A 97 10.71 12.99 -12.72
N VAL A 98 9.65 13.78 -12.84
CA VAL A 98 8.26 13.30 -12.92
C VAL A 98 8.04 12.54 -14.23
N THR A 99 8.47 13.09 -15.36
CA THR A 99 8.33 12.43 -16.66
C THR A 99 9.14 11.14 -16.74
N GLU A 100 10.39 11.14 -16.25
CA GLU A 100 11.21 9.93 -16.12
C GLU A 100 10.56 8.88 -15.21
N LYS A 101 9.99 9.32 -14.07
CA LYS A 101 9.29 8.42 -13.14
C LYS A 101 8.07 7.79 -13.78
N LEU A 102 7.23 8.57 -14.46
CA LEU A 102 6.05 8.06 -15.17
C LEU A 102 6.42 7.13 -16.32
N ALA A 103 7.58 7.32 -16.95
CA ALA A 103 8.07 6.43 -17.99
C ALA A 103 8.53 5.07 -17.44
N ARG A 104 9.23 5.06 -16.29
CA ARG A 104 9.88 3.86 -15.74
C ARG A 104 9.03 3.11 -14.70
N GLU A 105 8.39 3.84 -13.79
CA GLU A 105 7.63 3.30 -12.65
C GLU A 105 6.39 4.19 -12.37
N PRO A 106 5.40 4.20 -13.28
CA PRO A 106 4.22 5.07 -13.16
C PRO A 106 3.36 4.79 -11.92
N VAL A 107 3.40 3.54 -11.44
CA VAL A 107 2.80 3.12 -10.16
C VAL A 107 3.91 2.41 -9.39
N GLU A 108 4.26 2.90 -8.21
CA GLU A 108 5.30 2.27 -7.38
C GLU A 108 4.75 1.11 -6.57
N ASP A 109 3.53 1.27 -6.05
CA ASP A 109 2.87 0.29 -5.22
C ASP A 109 1.44 0.05 -5.70
N PHE A 110 1.10 -1.19 -6.02
CA PHE A 110 -0.27 -1.57 -6.38
C PHE A 110 -0.86 -2.49 -5.33
N ARG A 111 -2.04 -2.13 -4.83
CA ARG A 111 -2.81 -2.90 -3.84
C ARG A 111 -4.04 -3.47 -4.53
N ILE A 112 -3.97 -4.78 -4.77
CA ILE A 112 -5.08 -5.57 -5.30
C ILE A 112 -6.14 -5.63 -4.22
N ASP A 113 -7.25 -4.96 -4.45
CA ASP A 113 -8.26 -4.72 -3.44
C ASP A 113 -9.40 -5.73 -3.55
N PHE A 114 -9.61 -6.53 -2.51
CA PHE A 114 -10.79 -7.39 -2.30
C PHE A 114 -11.79 -6.78 -1.30
N GLU A 115 -11.53 -5.57 -0.80
CA GLU A 115 -12.40 -4.84 0.13
C GLU A 115 -13.39 -3.96 -0.65
N ASP A 116 -13.35 -2.64 -0.45
CA ASP A 116 -14.38 -1.72 -0.95
C ASP A 116 -14.31 -1.53 -2.47
N GLY A 117 -13.10 -1.49 -3.05
CA GLY A 117 -12.91 -1.39 -4.50
C GLY A 117 -13.32 -2.65 -5.27
N TYR A 118 -13.50 -3.78 -4.59
CA TYR A 118 -14.05 -5.02 -5.15
C TYR A 118 -15.57 -5.13 -4.95
N GLY A 119 -16.04 -4.65 -3.79
CA GLY A 119 -17.41 -4.76 -3.33
C GLY A 119 -17.74 -6.11 -2.68
N ASN A 120 -19.04 -6.36 -2.49
CA ASN A 120 -19.55 -7.63 -1.95
C ASN A 120 -20.02 -8.53 -3.07
N ARG A 121 -19.53 -9.78 -3.08
CA ARG A 121 -19.88 -10.80 -4.08
C ARG A 121 -20.17 -12.15 -3.43
N PRO A 122 -20.84 -13.06 -4.15
CA PRO A 122 -20.94 -14.44 -3.73
C PRO A 122 -19.55 -15.06 -3.56
N ASP A 123 -19.44 -15.96 -2.59
CA ASP A 123 -18.19 -16.64 -2.23
C ASP A 123 -17.47 -17.27 -3.43
N ALA A 124 -18.20 -18.03 -4.25
CA ALA A 124 -17.63 -18.69 -5.42
C ALA A 124 -17.04 -17.71 -6.46
N GLU A 125 -17.62 -16.51 -6.57
CA GLU A 125 -17.11 -15.48 -7.48
C GLU A 125 -15.84 -14.82 -6.93
N GLU A 126 -15.80 -14.52 -5.63
CA GLU A 126 -14.59 -14.01 -4.97
C GLU A 126 -13.44 -15.02 -5.01
N ASP A 127 -13.73 -16.30 -4.76
CA ASP A 127 -12.76 -17.39 -4.86
C ASP A 127 -12.19 -17.51 -6.29
N GLY A 128 -13.05 -17.39 -7.29
CA GLY A 128 -12.65 -17.36 -8.70
C GLY A 128 -11.72 -16.19 -9.03
N HIS A 129 -12.03 -14.99 -8.54
CA HIS A 129 -11.18 -13.82 -8.71
C HIS A 129 -9.86 -13.93 -7.95
N ALA A 130 -9.84 -14.47 -6.72
CA ALA A 130 -8.61 -14.71 -5.96
C ALA A 130 -7.61 -15.55 -6.75
N ALA A 131 -8.08 -16.66 -7.33
CA ALA A 131 -7.24 -17.52 -8.16
C ALA A 131 -6.86 -16.86 -9.49
N ALA A 132 -7.77 -16.11 -10.12
CA ALA A 132 -7.50 -15.43 -11.39
C ALA A 132 -6.45 -14.33 -11.25
N VAL A 133 -6.55 -13.51 -10.21
CA VAL A 133 -5.60 -12.45 -9.90
C VAL A 133 -4.23 -13.04 -9.59
N ALA A 134 -4.15 -14.12 -8.81
CA ALA A 134 -2.89 -14.81 -8.56
C ALA A 134 -2.18 -15.25 -9.86
N ARG A 135 -2.93 -15.73 -10.85
CA ARG A 135 -2.39 -16.06 -12.18
C ARG A 135 -1.90 -14.83 -12.95
N GLU A 136 -2.60 -13.70 -12.85
CA GLU A 136 -2.16 -12.44 -13.45
C GLU A 136 -0.92 -11.86 -12.77
N VAL A 137 -0.77 -12.03 -11.45
CA VAL A 137 0.46 -11.69 -10.73
C VAL A 137 1.61 -12.56 -11.23
N ALA A 138 1.44 -13.88 -11.30
CA ALA A 138 2.46 -14.78 -11.84
C ALA A 138 2.87 -14.42 -13.28
N ARG A 139 1.89 -14.09 -14.14
CA ARG A 139 2.14 -13.59 -15.51
C ARG A 139 2.95 -12.29 -15.50
N GLY A 140 2.62 -11.37 -14.59
CA GLY A 140 3.36 -10.11 -14.45
C GLY A 140 4.78 -10.30 -13.93
N MET A 141 5.01 -11.28 -13.05
CA MET A 141 6.35 -11.67 -12.60
C MET A 141 7.19 -12.18 -13.76
N GLU A 142 6.64 -13.10 -14.56
CA GLU A 142 7.32 -13.65 -15.75
C GLU A 142 7.62 -12.58 -16.80
N ALA A 143 6.69 -11.65 -17.01
CA ALA A 143 6.84 -10.57 -17.98
C ALA A 143 7.64 -9.36 -17.48
N GLY A 144 7.96 -9.29 -16.18
CA GLY A 144 8.61 -8.12 -15.57
C GLY A 144 7.76 -6.84 -15.60
N THR A 145 6.43 -6.97 -15.60
CA THR A 145 5.49 -5.83 -15.73
C THR A 145 4.90 -5.35 -14.41
N LEU A 146 5.19 -6.05 -13.31
CA LEU A 146 4.72 -5.67 -11.99
C LEU A 146 5.41 -4.39 -11.47
N PRO A 147 4.72 -3.60 -10.64
CA PRO A 147 5.35 -2.49 -9.94
C PRO A 147 6.39 -2.99 -8.90
N PRO A 148 7.32 -2.13 -8.46
CA PRO A 148 8.31 -2.48 -7.44
C PRO A 148 7.72 -2.97 -6.12
N PHE A 149 6.52 -2.53 -5.77
CA PHE A 149 5.78 -2.98 -4.61
C PHE A 149 4.39 -3.48 -5.04
N LEU A 150 3.99 -4.64 -4.55
CA LEU A 150 2.68 -5.23 -4.81
C LEU A 150 2.13 -5.82 -3.53
N GLY A 151 0.84 -5.64 -3.29
CA GLY A 151 0.16 -6.24 -2.16
C GLY A 151 -1.30 -6.58 -2.44
N ILE A 152 -1.90 -7.35 -1.54
CA ILE A 152 -3.32 -7.66 -1.53
C ILE A 152 -3.97 -7.03 -0.29
N ARG A 153 -5.13 -6.40 -0.46
CA ARG A 153 -6.01 -5.99 0.65
C ARG A 153 -7.20 -6.93 0.68
N ILE A 154 -7.22 -7.81 1.68
CA ILE A 154 -8.39 -8.64 1.98
C ILE A 154 -9.41 -7.85 2.81
N LYS A 155 -10.63 -8.36 2.90
CA LYS A 155 -11.65 -7.82 3.80
C LYS A 155 -11.20 -7.89 5.27
N PRO A 156 -11.82 -7.11 6.18
CA PRO A 156 -11.48 -7.14 7.60
C PRO A 156 -11.57 -8.53 8.24
N LEU A 157 -10.88 -8.71 9.36
CA LEU A 157 -10.92 -9.93 10.17
C LEU A 157 -11.94 -9.83 11.33
N ASN A 158 -13.08 -9.17 11.09
CA ASN A 158 -14.22 -9.17 12.02
C ASN A 158 -14.98 -10.50 11.98
N GLU A 159 -15.91 -10.70 12.91
CA GLU A 159 -16.66 -11.96 13.07
C GLU A 159 -17.32 -12.41 11.77
N GLU A 160 -17.90 -11.46 11.04
CA GLU A 160 -18.71 -11.71 9.85
C GLU A 160 -17.87 -12.06 8.62
N LEU A 161 -16.64 -11.53 8.52
CA LEU A 161 -15.83 -11.65 7.30
C LEU A 161 -14.57 -12.49 7.47
N ARG A 162 -14.11 -12.79 8.69
CA ARG A 162 -12.81 -13.46 8.91
C ARG A 162 -12.60 -14.73 8.09
N GLU A 163 -13.64 -15.57 7.96
CA GLU A 163 -13.53 -16.85 7.24
C GLU A 163 -13.35 -16.62 5.75
N ARG A 164 -14.15 -15.72 5.17
CA ARG A 164 -14.01 -15.28 3.78
C ARG A 164 -12.64 -14.65 3.55
N SER A 165 -12.23 -13.70 4.39
CA SER A 165 -10.95 -12.98 4.26
C SER A 165 -9.75 -13.94 4.26
N VAL A 166 -9.74 -14.91 5.18
CA VAL A 166 -8.69 -15.95 5.23
C VAL A 166 -8.75 -16.88 4.02
N ARG A 167 -9.95 -17.26 3.57
CA ARG A 167 -10.12 -18.09 2.37
C ARG A 167 -9.59 -17.38 1.11
N THR A 168 -9.95 -16.11 0.90
CA THR A 168 -9.46 -15.28 -0.21
C THR A 168 -7.94 -15.19 -0.21
N LEU A 169 -7.33 -14.91 0.95
CA LEU A 169 -5.86 -14.88 1.07
C LEU A 169 -5.23 -16.24 0.74
N LYS A 170 -5.80 -17.33 1.30
CA LYS A 170 -5.30 -18.69 1.08
C LYS A 170 -5.36 -19.09 -0.39
N LEU A 171 -6.48 -18.83 -1.07
CA LEU A 171 -6.67 -19.16 -2.48
C LEU A 171 -5.71 -18.37 -3.37
N PHE A 172 -5.55 -17.07 -3.09
CA PHE A 172 -4.60 -16.23 -3.81
C PHE A 172 -3.17 -16.76 -3.65
N LEU A 173 -2.71 -17.00 -2.42
CA LEU A 173 -1.36 -17.49 -2.15
C LEU A 173 -1.11 -18.88 -2.72
N ALA A 174 -2.07 -19.80 -2.57
CA ALA A 174 -1.95 -21.16 -3.10
C ALA A 174 -1.79 -21.15 -4.63
N ALA A 175 -2.67 -20.43 -5.34
CA ALA A 175 -2.61 -20.32 -6.79
C ALA A 175 -1.33 -19.60 -7.25
N LEU A 176 -0.88 -18.57 -6.53
CA LEU A 176 0.35 -17.85 -6.89
C LEU A 176 1.57 -18.77 -6.76
N LEU A 177 1.73 -19.41 -5.60
CA LEU A 177 2.86 -20.30 -5.32
C LEU A 177 2.90 -21.52 -6.25
N GLU A 178 1.74 -22.08 -6.60
CA GLU A 178 1.64 -23.15 -7.59
C GLU A 178 2.17 -22.69 -8.95
N ARG A 179 1.80 -21.48 -9.38
CA ARG A 179 2.21 -20.93 -10.69
C ARG A 179 3.65 -20.46 -10.76
N THR A 180 4.22 -20.04 -9.64
CA THR A 180 5.58 -19.48 -9.56
C THR A 180 6.61 -20.49 -9.05
N GLY A 181 6.21 -21.71 -8.72
CA GLY A 181 7.10 -22.70 -8.12
C GLY A 181 7.57 -22.33 -6.71
N GLY A 182 6.74 -21.58 -5.97
CA GLY A 182 7.01 -21.18 -4.58
C GLY A 182 7.63 -19.79 -4.40
N THR A 183 7.82 -19.03 -5.48
CA THR A 183 8.38 -17.67 -5.41
C THR A 183 7.28 -16.62 -5.26
N LEU A 184 7.50 -15.63 -4.39
CA LEU A 184 6.64 -14.45 -4.27
C LEU A 184 7.26 -13.27 -5.05
N PRO A 185 6.44 -12.33 -5.56
CA PRO A 185 6.92 -11.12 -6.24
C PRO A 185 7.77 -10.23 -5.32
#